data_AF-A0A3D5B4B5-F1
#
_entry.id   AF-A0A3D5B4B5-F1
#
_cell.length_a   1.000
_cell.length_b   1.000
_cell.length_c   1.000
_cell.angle_alpha   90.00
_cell.angle_beta   90.00
_cell.angle_gamma   90.00
#
_symmetry.space_group_name_H-M   'P 1'
#
loop_
_entity.id
_entity.type
_entity.pdbx_description
1 polymer ?
#
loop_
_entity_poly.entity_id
_entity_poly.type
_entity_poly.pdbx_seq_one_letter_code
_entity_poly.pdbx_strand_id
1 'polypeptide(L)'
;QRSQDFLTANNWNVVQYALLVHMFAQVSGLEPGEFVHVIADAHIYDRHVDMIKEVIAKEPLPAPRLIMDKSIQNFYDFTVDSFSLEGYEYHKLGKKIPVAV
;
A
#
# COMPACT_ATOMS: atom_id res chain seq x y z
N GLN A 1 10.71 4.64 -8.08
CA GLN A 1 9.81 5.80 -8.26
C GLN A 1 10.62 7.09 -8.33
N ARG A 2 10.40 7.91 -9.37
CA ARG A 2 11.19 9.14 -9.60
C ARG A 2 10.87 10.30 -8.64
N SER A 3 9.65 10.34 -8.10
CA SER A 3 9.13 11.43 -7.27
C SER A 3 7.97 10.89 -6.44
N GLN A 4 8.01 11.06 -5.12
CA GLN A 4 7.04 10.51 -4.17
C GLN A 4 6.50 11.58 -3.22
N ASP A 5 5.22 11.91 -3.37
CA ASP A 5 4.44 12.57 -2.32
C ASP A 5 4.23 11.57 -1.18
N PHE A 6 4.93 11.79 -0.08
CA PHE A 6 5.01 10.79 0.98
C PHE A 6 3.68 10.60 1.72
N LEU A 7 2.95 11.67 2.05
CA LEU A 7 1.72 11.54 2.83
C LEU A 7 0.57 11.04 1.97
N THR A 8 0.42 11.58 0.76
CA THR A 8 -0.77 11.31 -0.06
C THR A 8 -0.66 9.99 -0.82
N ALA A 9 0.51 9.72 -1.41
CA ALA A 9 0.65 8.69 -2.45
C ALA A 9 1.48 7.49 -2.03
N ASN A 10 2.39 7.63 -1.06
CA ASN A 10 3.33 6.55 -0.75
C ASN A 10 2.64 5.26 -0.34
N ASN A 11 1.63 5.32 0.53
CA ASN A 11 0.92 4.11 0.95
C ASN A 11 0.25 3.41 -0.24
N TRP A 12 -0.45 4.16 -1.11
CA TRP A 12 -1.05 3.63 -2.33
C TRP A 12 0.00 2.93 -3.21
N ASN A 13 1.15 3.56 -3.42
CA ASN A 13 2.23 2.99 -4.21
C ASN A 13 2.79 1.71 -3.58
N VAL A 14 3.00 1.66 -2.27
CA VAL A 14 3.52 0.46 -1.62
C VAL A 14 2.52 -0.69 -1.71
N VAL A 15 1.25 -0.48 -1.36
CA VAL A 15 0.26 -1.56 -1.32
C VAL A 15 -0.10 -2.07 -2.72
N GLN A 16 -0.20 -1.20 -3.72
CA GLN A 16 -0.56 -1.63 -5.08
C GLN A 16 0.55 -2.48 -5.72
N TYR A 17 1.83 -2.11 -5.50
CA TYR A 17 2.95 -2.88 -6.05
C TYR A 17 3.23 -4.14 -5.25
N ALA A 18 3.04 -4.12 -3.92
CA ALA A 18 3.04 -5.35 -3.14
C ALA A 18 1.97 -6.33 -3.67
N LEU A 19 0.73 -5.86 -3.85
CA LEU A 19 -0.34 -6.68 -4.39
C LEU A 19 0.00 -7.23 -5.79
N LEU A 20 0.61 -6.42 -6.64
CA LEU A 20 1.06 -6.84 -7.96
C LEU A 20 2.10 -7.97 -7.88
N VAL A 21 3.07 -7.89 -6.96
CA VAL A 21 4.05 -8.95 -6.70
C VAL A 21 3.35 -10.24 -6.28
N HIS A 22 2.38 -10.15 -5.38
CA HIS A 22 1.57 -11.29 -4.93
C HIS A 22 0.76 -11.93 -6.09
N MET A 23 0.14 -11.11 -6.95
CA MET A 23 -0.61 -11.59 -8.11
C MET A 23 0.30 -12.32 -9.11
N PHE A 24 1.45 -11.74 -9.45
CA PHE A 24 2.41 -12.38 -10.36
C PHE A 24 2.97 -13.68 -9.80
N ALA A 25 3.31 -13.70 -8.51
CA ALA A 25 3.81 -14.90 -7.86
C ALA A 25 2.79 -16.04 -7.98
N GLN A 26 1.53 -15.78 -7.65
CA GLN A 26 0.49 -16.82 -7.68
C GLN A 26 0.30 -17.45 -9.06
N VAL A 27 0.10 -16.63 -10.11
CA VAL A 27 -0.17 -17.15 -11.47
C VAL A 27 1.07 -17.75 -12.14
N SER A 28 2.25 -17.50 -11.58
CA SER A 28 3.52 -18.10 -12.02
C SER A 28 3.88 -19.35 -11.21
N GLY A 29 3.06 -19.77 -10.23
CA GLY A 29 3.37 -20.88 -9.34
C GLY A 29 4.56 -20.62 -8.40
N LEU A 30 4.79 -19.35 -8.06
CA LEU A 30 5.86 -18.88 -7.18
C LEU A 30 5.31 -18.36 -5.85
N GLU A 31 6.21 -18.15 -4.90
CA GLU A 31 5.92 -17.44 -3.66
C GLU A 31 6.36 -15.97 -3.76
N PRO A 32 5.59 -15.03 -3.20
CA PRO A 32 5.98 -13.62 -3.16
C PRO A 32 7.21 -13.46 -2.26
N GLY A 33 8.26 -12.85 -2.81
CA GLY A 33 9.48 -12.51 -2.09
C GLY A 33 9.41 -11.10 -1.48
N GLU A 34 10.54 -10.40 -1.54
CA GLU A 34 10.66 -9.03 -1.03
C GLU A 34 10.29 -7.99 -2.09
N PHE A 35 9.48 -7.01 -1.69
CA PHE A 35 9.21 -5.82 -2.50
C PHE A 35 10.16 -4.68 -2.11
N VAL A 36 11.10 -4.36 -3.00
CA VAL A 36 12.07 -3.27 -2.81
C VAL A 36 11.62 -2.01 -3.54
N HIS A 37 11.20 -0.99 -2.79
CA HIS A 37 10.76 0.28 -3.36
C HIS A 37 11.87 1.35 -3.32
N VAL A 38 12.53 1.56 -4.45
CA VAL A 38 13.53 2.63 -4.60
C VAL A 38 12.86 3.96 -4.92
N ILE A 39 13.09 4.99 -4.11
CA ILE A 39 12.54 6.34 -4.30
C ILE A 39 13.71 7.30 -4.54
N ALA A 40 13.66 8.06 -5.64
CA ALA A 40 14.69 9.04 -5.97
C ALA A 40 14.48 10.36 -5.20
N ASP A 41 13.32 10.99 -5.41
CA ASP A 41 12.89 12.18 -4.68
C ASP A 41 11.72 11.80 -3.76
N ALA A 42 12.01 11.73 -2.45
CA ALA A 42 11.01 11.57 -1.41
C ALA A 42 10.76 12.92 -0.74
N HIS A 43 9.54 13.44 -0.87
CA HIS A 43 9.21 14.78 -0.38
C HIS A 43 7.88 14.82 0.36
N ILE A 44 7.75 15.87 1.17
CA ILE A 44 6.57 16.22 1.93
C ILE A 44 6.19 17.64 1.50
N TYR A 45 4.93 17.87 1.11
CA TYR A 45 4.46 19.23 0.90
C TYR A 45 4.28 19.95 2.24
N ASP A 46 4.59 21.24 2.31
CA ASP A 46 4.51 22.02 3.55
C ASP A 46 3.13 21.91 4.24
N ARG A 47 2.06 21.89 3.45
CA ARG A 47 0.67 21.72 3.91
C ARG A 47 0.36 20.35 4.55
N HIS A 48 1.28 19.40 4.44
CA HIS A 48 1.17 18.05 5.01
C HIS A 48 1.96 17.87 6.30
N VAL A 49 2.87 18.80 6.64
CA VAL A 49 3.83 18.63 7.74
C VAL A 49 3.14 18.38 9.08
N ASP A 50 2.13 19.18 9.44
CA ASP A 50 1.44 19.01 10.72
C ASP A 50 0.62 17.71 10.76
N MET A 51 0.04 17.30 9.64
CA MET A 51 -0.68 16.03 9.54
C MET A 51 0.25 14.83 9.66
N ILE A 52 1.44 14.89 9.07
CA ILE A 52 2.46 13.84 9.22
C ILE A 52 2.87 13.73 10.70
N LYS A 53 3.11 14.86 11.39
CA LYS A 53 3.44 14.84 12.82
C LYS A 53 2.35 14.16 13.65
N GLU A 54 1.06 14.41 13.35
CA GLU A 54 -0.07 13.72 13.99
C GLU A 54 -0.06 12.20 13.73
N VAL A 55 0.26 11.78 12.50
CA VAL A 55 0.28 10.37 12.08
C VAL A 55 1.44 9.60 12.71
N ILE A 56 2.67 10.14 12.64
CA ILE A 56 3.87 9.45 13.15
C ILE A 56 3.93 9.41 14.69
N ALA A 57 3.11 10.22 15.37
CA ALA A 57 2.95 10.16 16.82
C ALA A 57 2.02 9.03 17.29
N LYS A 58 1.35 8.32 16.37
CA LYS A 58 0.51 7.17 16.70
C LYS A 58 1.37 5.90 16.77
N GLU A 59 1.08 5.04 17.75
CA GLU A 59 1.70 3.72 17.85
C GLU A 59 1.33 2.85 16.62
N PRO A 60 2.30 2.21 15.95
CA PRO A 60 2.01 1.27 14.87
C PRO A 60 1.09 0.13 15.34
N LEU A 61 0.12 -0.23 14.51
CA LEU A 61 -0.77 -1.37 14.74
C LEU A 61 -0.23 -2.62 14.03
N PRO A 62 -0.65 -3.83 14.44
CA PRO A 62 -0.27 -5.06 13.75
C PRO A 62 -0.60 -5.02 12.26
N ALA A 63 0.28 -5.63 11.44
CA ALA A 63 0.03 -5.75 10.01
C ALA A 63 -1.15 -6.69 9.73
N PRO A 64 -1.99 -6.39 8.72
CA PRO A 64 -3.07 -7.28 8.30
C PRO A 64 -2.53 -8.54 7.62
N ARG A 65 -3.39 -9.55 7.48
CA ARG A 65 -3.14 -10.72 6.64
C ARG A 65 -3.87 -10.58 5.30
N LEU A 66 -3.13 -10.59 4.20
CA LEU A 66 -3.69 -10.63 2.85
C LEU A 66 -4.13 -12.05 2.48
N ILE A 67 -5.39 -12.18 2.07
CA ILE A 67 -5.96 -13.42 1.52
C ILE A 67 -6.24 -13.21 0.03
N MET A 68 -5.93 -14.23 -0.75
CA MET A 68 -6.17 -14.26 -2.20
C MET A 68 -6.87 -15.54 -2.59
N ASP A 69 -7.83 -15.46 -3.51
CA ASP A 69 -8.42 -16.64 -4.14
C ASP A 69 -7.34 -17.43 -4.90
N LYS A 70 -7.03 -18.62 -4.40
CA LYS A 70 -6.00 -19.52 -4.94
C LYS A 70 -6.44 -20.29 -6.18
N SER A 71 -7.72 -20.27 -6.52
CA SER A 71 -8.24 -20.91 -7.73
C SER A 71 -7.88 -20.15 -9.01
N ILE A 72 -7.52 -18.86 -8.89
CA ILE A 72 -7.18 -18.00 -10.02
C ILE A 72 -5.76 -18.31 -10.53
N GLN A 73 -5.68 -18.71 -11.80
CA GLN A 73 -4.44 -19.10 -12.48
C GLN A 73 -4.06 -18.17 -13.65
N ASN A 74 -4.94 -17.25 -14.05
CA ASN A 74 -4.67 -16.24 -15.07
C ASN A 74 -4.68 -14.85 -14.44
N PHE A 75 -3.66 -14.06 -14.73
CA PHE A 75 -3.48 -12.72 -14.19
C PHE A 75 -4.68 -11.79 -14.44
N TYR A 76 -5.34 -11.95 -15.58
CA TYR A 76 -6.46 -11.09 -15.97
C TYR A 76 -7.81 -11.49 -15.34
N ASP A 77 -7.88 -12.63 -14.66
CA ASP A 77 -9.10 -13.12 -14.03
C ASP A 77 -9.29 -12.58 -12.59
N PHE A 78 -8.28 -11.89 -12.03
CA PHE A 78 -8.41 -11.25 -10.73
C PHE A 78 -9.45 -10.13 -10.76
N THR A 79 -10.32 -10.12 -9.75
CA THR A 79 -11.28 -9.05 -9.48
C THR A 79 -11.09 -8.52 -8.06
N VAL A 80 -11.81 -7.46 -7.69
CA VAL A 80 -11.75 -6.93 -6.31
C VAL A 80 -12.15 -7.99 -5.29
N ASP A 81 -13.10 -8.87 -5.63
CA ASP A 81 -13.60 -9.92 -4.74
C ASP A 81 -12.62 -11.09 -4.55
N SER A 82 -11.55 -11.14 -5.37
CA SER A 82 -10.49 -12.14 -5.22
C SER A 82 -9.59 -11.90 -4.00
N PHE A 83 -9.77 -10.78 -3.29
CA PHE A 83 -8.88 -10.33 -2.22
C PHE A 83 -9.65 -10.01 -0.95
N SER A 84 -9.06 -10.33 0.20
CA SER A 84 -9.51 -9.81 1.49
C SER A 84 -8.34 -9.52 2.41
N LEU A 85 -8.57 -8.62 3.37
CA LEU A 85 -7.61 -8.30 4.43
C LEU A 85 -8.22 -8.66 5.78
N GLU A 86 -7.64 -9.65 6.44
CA GLU A 86 -8.03 -10.05 7.79
C GLU A 86 -7.19 -9.29 8.83
N GLY A 87 -7.82 -8.85 9.91
CA GLY A 87 -7.13 -8.15 11.00
C GLY A 87 -6.59 -6.77 10.61
N TYR A 88 -7.18 -6.11 9.60
CA TYR A 88 -6.76 -4.76 9.23
C TYR A 88 -7.28 -3.72 10.22
N GLU A 89 -6.39 -3.29 11.10
CA GLU A 89 -6.60 -2.18 12.03
C GLU A 89 -5.86 -0.93 11.55
N TYR A 90 -6.48 0.24 11.70
CA TYR A 90 -5.88 1.50 11.28
C TYR A 90 -6.33 2.66 12.17
N HIS A 91 -5.45 3.67 12.29
CA HIS A 91 -5.79 4.93 12.94
C HIS A 91 -6.66 5.79 12.02
N LYS A 92 -7.77 6.31 12.55
CA LYS A 92 -8.61 7.26 11.82
C LYS A 92 -7.93 8.64 11.80
N LEU A 93 -7.67 9.17 10.61
CA LEU A 93 -7.03 10.48 10.43
C LEU A 93 -8.01 11.66 10.65
N GLY A 94 -9.32 11.42 10.52
CA GLY A 94 -10.39 12.42 10.75
C GLY A 94 -10.41 13.62 9.78
N LYS A 95 -9.42 13.72 8.89
CA LYS A 95 -9.22 14.81 7.92
C LYS A 95 -8.92 14.20 6.55
N LYS A 96 -9.29 14.90 5.48
CA LYS A 96 -8.84 14.55 4.12
C LYS A 96 -7.43 15.08 3.90
N ILE A 97 -6.60 14.29 3.23
CA ILE A 97 -5.26 14.71 2.81
C ILE A 97 -5.42 15.56 1.54
N PRO A 98 -5.01 16.84 1.53
CA PRO A 98 -5.16 17.70 0.36
C PRO A 98 -4.13 17.33 -0.71
N VAL A 99 -4.58 16.93 -1.90
CA VAL A 99 -3.70 16.67 -3.05
C VAL A 99 -3.12 17.99 -3.57
N ALA A 100 -1.84 18.02 -3.91
CA ALA A 100 -1.26 19.13 -4.66
C ALA A 100 -1.69 19.03 -6.13
N VAL A 101 -2.36 20.08 -6.63
CA VAL A 101 -2.73 20.25 -8.04
C VAL A 101 -1.64 21.06 -8.74
#